data_AF-W6RTP0-F1
#
_entry.id   AF-W6RTP0-F1
#
_cell.length_a   1.000
_cell.length_b   1.000
_cell.length_c   1.000
_cell.angle_alpha   90.00
_cell.angle_beta   90.00
_cell.angle_gamma   90.00
#
_symmetry.space_group_name_H-M   'P 1'
#
loop_
_entity.id
_entity.type
_entity.pdbx_description
1 polymer ?
#
loop_
_entity_poly.entity_id
_entity_poly.type
_entity_poly.pdbx_seq_one_letter_code
_entity_poly.pdbx_strand_id
1 'polypeptide(L)'
;MLCVPLVSTANTISSGDSTRLPKVPRIYENLTANPDLSVTIHSSAQDFRENYQIGGKINYEYLGGFDQYNIQVFVQVSSLKFTGMNGYPDPEDRISIDWGCSKLWPCKPKSHHKFRVRFHQAQLLPKNDRITIVAVAKDKTSGIIHISQPTFITLE
;
A
#
# COMPACT_ATOMS: atom_id res chain seq x y z
N MET A 1 5.46 7.91 -4.82
CA MET A 1 5.04 7.11 -5.97
C MET A 1 5.57 5.71 -5.77
N LEU A 2 4.68 4.72 -5.81
CA LEU A 2 5.00 3.30 -5.89
C LEU A 2 4.74 2.86 -7.34
N CYS A 3 5.67 2.14 -7.94
CA CYS A 3 5.50 1.59 -9.28
C CYS A 3 5.39 0.07 -9.17
N VAL A 4 4.24 -0.48 -9.55
CA VAL A 4 4.01 -1.92 -9.65
C VAL A 4 4.51 -2.36 -11.03
N PRO A 5 5.48 -3.28 -11.10
CA PRO A 5 6.01 -3.79 -12.37
C PRO A 5 4.95 -4.58 -13.13
N LEU A 6 5.25 -4.93 -14.38
CA LEU A 6 4.46 -5.91 -15.09
C LEU A 6 4.62 -7.28 -14.41
N VAL A 7 3.53 -7.80 -13.87
CA VAL A 7 3.43 -9.18 -13.41
C VAL A 7 2.79 -10.02 -14.50
N SER A 8 3.44 -11.13 -14.87
CA SER A 8 2.92 -12.02 -15.91
C SER A 8 1.56 -12.61 -15.51
N THR A 9 0.72 -12.88 -16.50
CA THR A 9 -0.60 -13.49 -16.28
C THR A 9 -0.51 -14.86 -15.62
N ALA A 10 0.55 -15.62 -15.87
CA ALA A 10 0.83 -16.89 -15.21
C ALA A 10 0.99 -16.75 -13.68
N ASN A 11 1.42 -15.58 -13.21
CA ASN A 11 1.58 -15.26 -11.80
C ASN A 11 0.42 -14.41 -11.25
N THR A 12 -0.65 -14.24 -12.04
CA THR A 12 -1.86 -13.53 -11.62
C THR A 12 -2.93 -14.56 -11.25
N ILE A 13 -3.23 -14.69 -9.96
CA ILE A 13 -4.18 -15.67 -9.45
C ILE A 13 -5.43 -14.94 -8.97
N SER A 14 -6.57 -15.12 -9.65
CA SER A 14 -7.84 -14.59 -9.16
C SER A 14 -8.20 -15.26 -7.83
N SER A 15 -8.17 -14.50 -6.72
CA SER A 15 -8.60 -15.05 -5.45
C SER A 15 -10.12 -15.01 -5.38
N GLY A 16 -10.76 -16.18 -5.42
CA GLY A 16 -12.22 -16.31 -5.24
C GLY A 16 -12.73 -15.77 -3.89
N ASP A 17 -11.84 -15.52 -2.92
CA ASP A 17 -12.16 -14.85 -1.66
C ASP A 17 -11.00 -13.93 -1.22
N SER A 18 -11.08 -12.64 -1.57
CA SER A 18 -10.10 -11.62 -1.16
C SER A 18 -10.17 -11.31 0.33
N THR A 19 -11.23 -11.69 1.05
CA THR A 19 -11.39 -11.40 2.49
C THR A 19 -10.39 -12.17 3.37
N ARG A 20 -9.84 -13.28 2.86
CA ARG A 20 -8.83 -14.11 3.55
C ARG A 20 -7.40 -13.58 3.42
N LEU A 21 -7.20 -12.51 2.66
CA LEU A 21 -5.87 -11.95 2.48
C LEU A 21 -5.39 -11.19 3.73
N PRO A 22 -4.07 -11.19 3.99
CA PRO A 22 -3.49 -10.37 5.05
C PRO A 22 -3.94 -8.92 4.89
N LYS A 23 -4.47 -8.34 5.96
CA LYS A 23 -4.93 -6.96 6.00
C LYS A 23 -3.78 -5.96 6.13
N VAL A 24 -2.65 -6.41 6.68
CA VAL A 24 -1.42 -5.65 6.86
C VAL A 24 -0.20 -6.54 6.55
N PRO A 25 0.98 -5.97 6.27
CA PRO A 25 2.22 -6.75 6.20
C PRO A 25 2.50 -7.51 7.50
N ARG A 26 3.04 -8.73 7.40
CA ARG A 26 3.23 -9.65 8.54
C ARG A 26 4.03 -9.03 9.70
N ILE A 27 5.05 -8.22 9.40
CA ILE A 27 5.84 -7.51 10.44
C ILE A 27 5.03 -6.52 11.29
N TYR A 28 3.82 -6.17 10.86
CA TYR A 28 2.95 -5.26 11.58
C TYR A 28 1.67 -5.94 12.08
N GLU A 29 1.56 -7.27 11.97
CA GLU A 29 0.34 -8.01 12.31
C GLU A 29 -0.08 -7.86 13.79
N ASN A 30 0.90 -7.62 14.67
CA ASN A 30 0.69 -7.44 16.11
C ASN A 30 0.52 -5.96 16.52
N LEU A 31 0.60 -5.01 15.57
CA LEU A 31 0.39 -3.60 15.86
C LEU A 31 -1.09 -3.26 15.83
N THR A 32 -1.54 -2.51 16.84
CA THR A 32 -2.89 -1.92 16.81
C THR A 32 -2.86 -0.70 15.91
N ALA A 33 -3.86 -0.58 15.03
CA ALA A 33 -3.96 0.57 14.15
C ALA A 33 -4.21 1.86 14.95
N ASN A 34 -3.45 2.90 14.61
CA ASN A 34 -3.57 4.21 15.23
C ASN A 34 -4.64 5.03 14.49
N PRO A 35 -5.69 5.51 15.18
CA PRO A 35 -6.76 6.31 14.55
C PRO A 35 -6.27 7.64 13.96
N ASP A 36 -5.17 8.18 14.47
CA ASP A 36 -4.58 9.44 14.01
C ASP A 36 -3.78 9.28 12.72
N LEU A 37 -3.55 8.03 12.27
CA LEU A 37 -2.91 7.70 11.01
C LEU A 37 -3.93 7.03 10.08
N SER A 38 -4.36 7.71 9.03
CA SER A 38 -5.39 7.21 8.12
C SER A 38 -5.04 7.38 6.64
N VAL A 39 -5.60 6.49 5.82
CA VAL A 39 -5.45 6.50 4.37
C VAL A 39 -6.82 6.72 3.73
N THR A 40 -6.91 7.69 2.84
CA THR A 40 -8.07 7.92 1.97
C THR A 40 -7.67 7.69 0.51
N ILE A 41 -8.40 6.83 -0.19
CA ILE A 41 -8.24 6.62 -1.63
C ILE A 41 -9.18 7.60 -2.34
N HIS A 42 -8.68 8.31 -3.35
CA HIS A 42 -9.46 9.27 -4.14
C HIS A 42 -9.71 8.81 -5.57
N SER A 43 -8.96 7.82 -6.05
CA SER A 43 -9.21 7.21 -7.36
C SER A 43 -10.43 6.28 -7.32
N SER A 44 -11.15 6.28 -8.42
CA SER A 44 -12.19 5.30 -8.77
C SER A 44 -11.59 4.10 -9.51
N ALA A 45 -12.38 3.04 -9.70
CA ALA A 45 -11.99 1.92 -10.57
C ALA A 45 -11.79 2.35 -12.04
N GLN A 46 -12.53 3.36 -12.50
CA GLN A 46 -12.37 3.93 -13.83
C GLN A 46 -11.01 4.60 -14.00
N ASP A 47 -10.55 5.37 -13.00
CA ASP A 47 -9.24 6.03 -13.03
C ASP A 47 -8.10 5.03 -13.22
N PHE A 48 -8.22 3.83 -12.63
CA PHE A 48 -7.26 2.75 -12.84
C PHE A 48 -7.25 2.28 -14.30
N ARG A 49 -8.41 2.04 -14.91
CA ARG A 49 -8.48 1.54 -16.30
C ARG A 49 -7.93 2.53 -17.32
N GLU A 50 -8.15 3.82 -17.09
CA GLU A 50 -7.71 4.88 -18.00
C GLU A 50 -6.21 5.20 -17.84
N ASN A 51 -5.72 5.20 -16.60
CA ASN A 51 -4.39 5.76 -16.28
C ASN A 51 -3.41 4.76 -15.68
N TYR A 52 -3.83 3.51 -15.47
CA TYR A 52 -3.09 2.47 -14.76
C TYR A 52 -2.58 2.98 -13.41
N GLN A 53 -3.38 3.77 -12.70
CA GLN A 53 -2.97 4.50 -11.51
C GLN A 53 -4.06 4.58 -10.46
N ILE A 54 -3.65 4.56 -9.19
CA ILE A 54 -4.49 4.83 -8.02
C ILE A 54 -3.82 5.89 -7.16
N GLY A 55 -4.57 6.90 -6.79
CA GLY A 55 -4.14 8.01 -5.97
C GLY A 55 -4.88 8.08 -4.64
N GLY A 56 -4.19 8.59 -3.63
CA GLY A 56 -4.79 8.81 -2.32
C GLY A 56 -4.00 9.80 -1.49
N LYS A 57 -4.46 9.95 -0.26
CA LYS A 57 -3.92 10.85 0.75
C LYS A 57 -3.71 10.07 2.05
N ILE A 58 -2.61 10.34 2.73
CA ILE A 58 -2.33 9.88 4.09
C ILE A 58 -2.56 11.08 5.00
N ASN A 59 -3.36 10.91 6.05
CA ASN A 59 -3.57 11.91 7.08
C ASN A 59 -2.88 11.45 8.37
N TYR A 60 -2.14 12.36 8.99
CA TYR A 60 -1.39 12.16 10.24
C TYR A 60 -1.41 13.43 11.10
N GLU A 61 -2.43 14.27 10.94
CA GLU A 61 -2.53 15.58 11.60
C GLU A 61 -2.41 15.54 13.12
N TYR A 62 -2.97 14.50 13.73
CA TYR A 62 -3.00 14.33 15.17
C TYR A 62 -1.87 13.43 15.68
N LEU A 63 -0.96 13.00 14.79
CA LEU A 63 0.24 12.27 15.19
C LEU A 63 1.20 13.27 15.87
N GLY A 64 1.16 13.32 17.20
CA GLY A 64 2.03 14.19 17.99
C GLY A 64 3.51 13.99 17.62
N GLY A 65 4.26 15.09 17.46
CA GLY A 65 5.66 15.04 17.01
C GLY A 65 5.81 14.47 15.59
N PHE A 66 4.85 14.70 14.69
CA PHE A 66 4.84 14.13 13.33
C PHE A 66 6.17 14.32 12.60
N ASP A 67 6.89 15.42 12.82
CA ASP A 67 8.17 15.75 12.20
C ASP A 67 9.29 14.73 12.54
N GLN A 68 9.12 13.96 13.62
CA GLN A 68 10.01 12.86 14.02
C GLN A 68 9.73 11.57 13.25
N TYR A 69 8.66 11.49 12.47
CA TYR A 69 8.28 10.28 11.74
C TYR A 69 8.69 10.32 10.26
N ASN A 70 9.02 9.15 9.74
CA ASN A 70 9.00 8.85 8.32
C ASN A 70 7.78 7.99 7.99
N ILE A 71 7.11 8.27 6.89
CA ILE A 71 5.92 7.57 6.46
C ILE A 71 6.19 6.77 5.19
N GLN A 72 5.55 5.60 5.11
CA GLN A 72 5.61 4.70 3.96
C GLN A 72 4.22 4.15 3.68
N VAL A 73 3.93 3.88 2.42
CA VAL A 73 2.70 3.20 2.01
C VAL A 73 3.04 1.79 1.57
N PHE A 74 2.26 0.84 2.05
CA PHE A 74 2.26 -0.55 1.65
C PHE A 74 1.01 -0.83 0.82
N VAL A 75 1.16 -1.54 -0.29
CA VAL A 75 0.07 -1.86 -1.22
C VAL A 75 0.04 -3.35 -1.48
N GLN A 76 -1.13 -3.96 -1.39
CA GLN A 76 -1.39 -5.34 -1.80
C GLN A 76 -2.41 -5.33 -2.94
N VAL A 77 -2.17 -6.13 -3.97
CA VAL A 77 -3.13 -6.40 -5.04
C VAL A 77 -3.53 -7.86 -4.91
N SER A 78 -4.84 -8.12 -4.75
CA SER A 78 -5.30 -9.44 -4.34
C SER A 78 -4.99 -10.53 -5.36
N SER A 79 -4.88 -10.19 -6.65
CA SER A 79 -4.51 -11.15 -7.68
C SER A 79 -3.00 -11.33 -7.89
N LEU A 80 -2.14 -10.46 -7.34
CA LEU A 80 -0.68 -10.50 -7.53
C LEU A 80 0.03 -11.17 -6.34
N LYS A 81 -0.56 -12.23 -5.81
CA LYS A 81 0.00 -12.95 -4.66
C LYS A 81 1.34 -13.56 -5.03
N PHE A 82 2.29 -13.55 -4.11
CA PHE A 82 3.61 -14.17 -4.21
C PHE A 82 4.60 -13.53 -5.19
N THR A 83 4.25 -12.44 -5.87
CA THR A 83 5.15 -11.84 -6.85
C THR A 83 6.05 -10.75 -6.29
N GLY A 84 5.81 -10.28 -5.06
CA GLY A 84 6.44 -9.10 -4.50
C GLY A 84 6.18 -7.88 -5.42
N MET A 85 5.31 -6.95 -5.04
CA MET A 85 5.00 -5.80 -5.92
C MET A 85 6.13 -4.76 -6.05
N ASN A 86 7.36 -5.14 -5.70
CA ASN A 86 8.58 -4.44 -6.04
C ASN A 86 9.12 -5.07 -7.35
N GLY A 87 9.65 -4.26 -8.26
CA GLY A 87 10.13 -4.66 -9.60
C GLY A 87 11.04 -5.89 -9.72
N TYR A 88 11.50 -6.46 -8.61
CA TYR A 88 12.14 -7.75 -8.44
C TYR A 88 11.74 -8.28 -7.06
N PRO A 89 11.57 -9.60 -6.85
CA PRO A 89 11.57 -10.15 -5.50
C PRO A 89 12.92 -9.77 -4.87
N ASP A 90 12.89 -8.89 -3.88
CA ASP A 90 14.08 -8.61 -3.07
C ASP A 90 14.39 -9.93 -2.32
N PRO A 91 15.54 -10.58 -2.61
CA PRO A 91 15.89 -11.84 -1.97
C PRO A 91 16.15 -11.69 -0.46
N GLU A 92 16.35 -10.46 0.03
CA GLU A 92 16.56 -10.14 1.45
C GLU A 92 15.26 -9.69 2.15
N ASP A 93 14.30 -9.09 1.43
CA ASP A 93 13.01 -8.66 2.00
C ASP A 93 11.92 -9.74 1.86
N ARG A 94 12.18 -10.92 2.45
CA ARG A 94 11.22 -12.05 2.58
C ARG A 94 9.92 -11.69 3.32
N ILE A 95 9.81 -10.46 3.80
CA ILE A 95 8.74 -9.93 4.62
C ILE A 95 7.57 -9.42 3.76
N SER A 96 7.82 -9.11 2.49
CA SER A 96 6.93 -8.36 1.60
C SER A 96 6.34 -9.21 0.47
N ILE A 97 6.27 -10.55 0.63
CA ILE A 97 5.91 -11.51 -0.44
C ILE A 97 4.54 -11.20 -1.13
N ASP A 98 3.68 -10.41 -0.50
CA ASP A 98 2.39 -9.96 -1.05
C ASP A 98 2.16 -8.43 -0.99
N TRP A 99 3.20 -7.64 -0.69
CA TRP A 99 3.09 -6.20 -0.49
C TRP A 99 4.18 -5.44 -1.26
N GLY A 100 3.80 -4.39 -1.99
CA GLY A 100 4.72 -3.40 -2.54
C GLY A 100 4.87 -2.25 -1.56
N CYS A 101 6.06 -1.67 -1.44
CA CYS A 101 6.31 -0.58 -0.49
C CYS A 101 6.82 0.66 -1.21
N SER A 102 6.24 1.82 -0.90
CA SER A 102 6.74 3.08 -1.44
C SER A 102 8.11 3.41 -0.89
N LYS A 103 8.81 4.40 -1.46
CA LYS A 103 9.91 5.03 -0.73
C LYS A 103 9.42 5.66 0.58
N LEU A 104 10.32 5.80 1.55
CA LEU A 104 10.09 6.54 2.78
C LEU A 104 10.00 8.05 2.50
N TRP A 105 9.07 8.73 3.16
CA TRP A 105 8.95 10.19 3.13
C TRP A 105 9.02 10.77 4.54
N PRO A 106 9.78 11.85 4.77
CA PRO A 106 9.64 12.58 6.02
C PRO A 106 8.23 13.16 6.11
N CYS A 107 7.59 13.05 7.27
CA CYS A 107 6.36 13.77 7.56
C CYS A 107 6.58 15.28 7.39
N LYS A 108 5.57 15.96 6.85
CA LYS A 108 5.62 17.40 6.55
C LYS A 108 4.65 18.16 7.44
N PRO A 109 4.88 19.47 7.67
CA PRO A 109 3.98 20.34 8.43
C PRO A 109 2.58 20.46 7.83
N LYS A 110 2.46 20.27 6.51
CA LYS A 110 1.17 20.02 5.90
C LYS A 110 0.77 18.62 6.34
N SER A 111 -0.31 18.51 7.12
CA SER A 111 -0.80 17.33 7.85
C SER A 111 -1.12 16.10 6.98
N HIS A 112 -0.70 16.10 5.72
CA HIS A 112 -0.99 15.07 4.75
C HIS A 112 0.08 14.88 3.68
N HIS A 113 0.22 13.62 3.27
CA HIS A 113 0.98 13.20 2.10
C HIS A 113 0.06 12.71 1.01
N LYS A 114 0.26 13.16 -0.23
CA LYS A 114 -0.40 12.56 -1.39
C LYS A 114 0.47 11.42 -1.90
N PHE A 115 -0.12 10.27 -2.17
CA PHE A 115 0.56 9.15 -2.79
C PHE A 115 -0.10 8.78 -4.12
N ARG A 116 0.68 8.08 -4.96
CA ARG A 116 0.22 7.44 -6.18
C ARG A 116 0.86 6.08 -6.31
N VAL A 117 0.07 5.10 -6.70
CA VAL A 117 0.47 3.77 -7.14
C VAL A 117 0.28 3.75 -8.65
N ARG A 118 1.34 3.48 -9.40
CA ARG A 118 1.30 3.35 -10.86
C ARG A 118 1.58 1.90 -11.21
N PHE A 119 0.73 1.33 -12.03
CA PHE A 119 0.87 0.01 -12.58
C PHE A 119 1.49 0.10 -13.97
N HIS A 120 2.17 -0.96 -14.39
CA HIS A 120 2.60 -1.10 -15.76
C HIS A 120 1.38 -1.01 -16.71
N GLN A 121 1.51 -0.34 -17.86
CA GLN A 121 0.40 -0.11 -18.79
C GLN A 121 -0.15 -1.39 -19.44
N ALA A 122 0.63 -2.47 -19.41
CA ALA A 122 0.21 -3.79 -19.85
C ALA A 122 -0.28 -4.68 -18.69
N GLN A 123 -0.41 -4.14 -17.47
CA GLN A 123 -0.83 -4.93 -16.32
C GLN A 123 -2.30 -5.33 -16.49
N LEU A 124 -2.55 -6.64 -16.41
CA LEU A 124 -3.90 -7.19 -16.41
C LEU A 124 -4.26 -7.60 -14.99
N LEU A 125 -5.29 -6.98 -14.42
CA LEU A 125 -5.87 -7.36 -13.13
C LEU A 125 -7.30 -7.89 -13.36
N PRO A 126 -7.76 -8.91 -12.62
CA PRO A 126 -9.12 -9.40 -12.71
C PRO A 126 -10.16 -8.32 -12.38
N LYS A 127 -11.36 -8.46 -12.94
CA LYS A 127 -12.53 -7.72 -12.42
C LYS A 127 -12.79 -8.14 -10.98
N ASN A 128 -13.27 -7.20 -10.17
CA ASN A 128 -13.49 -7.30 -8.73
C ASN A 128 -12.20 -7.55 -7.92
N ASP A 129 -11.02 -7.34 -8.51
CA ASP A 129 -9.77 -7.43 -7.78
C ASP A 129 -9.69 -6.31 -6.74
N ARG A 130 -9.11 -6.61 -5.58
CA ARG A 130 -9.04 -5.68 -4.46
C ARG A 130 -7.61 -5.21 -4.27
N ILE A 131 -7.45 -3.89 -4.22
CA ILE A 131 -6.17 -3.24 -3.92
C ILE A 131 -6.26 -2.67 -2.51
N THR A 132 -5.49 -3.25 -1.60
CA THR A 132 -5.40 -2.87 -0.18
C THR A 132 -4.21 -1.94 0.01
N ILE A 133 -4.38 -0.90 0.82
CA ILE A 133 -3.38 0.12 1.08
C ILE A 133 -3.31 0.38 2.59
N VAL A 134 -2.09 0.44 3.11
CA VAL A 134 -1.80 0.73 4.51
C VAL A 134 -0.69 1.76 4.60
N ALA A 135 -0.80 2.73 5.51
CA ALA A 135 0.28 3.63 5.84
C ALA A 135 0.96 3.21 7.14
N VAL A 136 2.29 3.36 7.17
CA VAL A 136 3.11 3.10 8.36
C VAL A 136 3.94 4.34 8.63
N ALA A 137 3.86 4.87 9.85
CA ALA A 137 4.73 5.93 10.34
C ALA A 137 5.74 5.34 11.32
N LYS A 138 7.03 5.53 11.07
CA LYS A 138 8.13 5.07 11.91
C LYS A 138 8.87 6.27 12.48
N ASP A 139 8.98 6.31 13.79
CA ASP A 139 9.77 7.32 14.48
C ASP A 139 11.26 7.15 14.14
N LYS A 140 11.95 8.26 13.87
CA LYS A 140 13.34 8.28 13.43
C LYS A 140 14.34 7.88 14.52
N THR A 141 13.94 7.89 15.79
CA THR A 141 14.87 7.76 16.93
C THR A 141 14.45 6.66 17.90
N SER A 142 13.20 6.64 18.32
CA SER A 142 12.66 5.71 19.32
C SER A 142 12.28 4.34 18.74
N GLY A 143 12.15 4.24 17.42
CA GLY A 143 11.67 3.03 16.75
C GLY A 143 10.18 2.75 16.94
N ILE A 144 9.42 3.67 17.52
CA ILE A 144 7.96 3.58 17.62
C ILE A 144 7.35 3.49 16.23
N ILE A 145 6.40 2.57 16.05
CA ILE A 145 5.72 2.33 14.77
C ILE A 145 4.21 2.52 14.96
N HIS A 146 3.62 3.36 14.13
CA HIS A 146 2.17 3.48 13.98
C HIS A 146 1.75 2.93 12.62
N ILE A 147 0.60 2.26 12.59
CA ILE A 147 0.02 1.70 11.36
C ILE A 147 -1.42 2.21 11.19
N SER A 148 -1.82 2.51 9.96
CA SER A 148 -3.21 2.86 9.68
C SER A 148 -4.12 1.64 9.68
N GLN A 149 -5.42 1.87 9.80
CA GLN A 149 -6.39 0.88 9.33
C GLN A 149 -6.15 0.60 7.83
N PRO A 150 -6.38 -0.63 7.37
CA PRO A 150 -6.30 -0.96 5.95
C PRO A 150 -7.45 -0.32 5.19
N THR A 151 -7.12 0.40 4.12
CA THR A 151 -8.08 1.00 3.20
C THR A 151 -7.99 0.28 1.87
N PHE A 152 -9.12 -0.04 1.24
CA PHE A 152 -9.11 -0.77 -0.03
C PHE A 152 -10.02 -0.15 -1.08
N ILE A 153 -9.72 -0.46 -2.32
CA ILE A 153 -10.55 -0.21 -3.49
C ILE A 153 -10.76 -1.53 -4.24
N THR A 154 -11.97 -1.73 -4.74
CA THR A 154 -12.33 -2.87 -5.59
C THR A 154 -12.40 -2.39 -7.03
N LEU A 155 -11.71 -3.07 -7.94
CA LEU A 155 -11.76 -2.77 -9.37
C LEU A 155 -13.05 -3.33 -9.95
N GLU A 156 -13.92 -2.49 -10.49
CA GLU A 156 -15.08 -2.93 -11.29
C GLU A 156 -14.66 -3.26 -12.73
#